data_AF-A0A534RP18-F1
#
_entry.id   AF-A0A534RP18-F1
#
_cell.length_a   1.000
_cell.length_b   1.000
_cell.length_c   1.000
_cell.angle_alpha   90.00
_cell.angle_beta   90.00
_cell.angle_gamma   90.00
#
_symmetry.space_group_name_H-M   'P 1'
#
loop_
_entity.id
_entity.type
_entity.pdbx_description
1 polymer ?
#
loop_
_entity_poly.entity_id
_entity_poly.type
_entity_poly.pdbx_seq_one_letter_code
_entity_poly.pdbx_strand_id
1 'polypeptide(L)' 'MEPRIRVSAILRWRGRMLLCRHEKPGREYWLLPGGGVNSGESLVDALHRELAEEIGIDDDIPVEGPVAIVDSISPVR' A
#
# COMPACT_ATOMS: atom_id res chain seq x y z
N MET A 1 5.66 18.57 -11.04
CA MET A 1 5.69 17.19 -10.51
C MET A 1 4.33 16.96 -9.88
N GLU A 2 3.54 16.03 -10.41
CA GLU A 2 2.24 15.72 -9.84
C GLU A 2 2.43 14.87 -8.57
N PRO A 3 1.62 15.10 -7.52
CA PRO A 3 1.67 14.27 -6.32
C PRO A 3 1.28 12.83 -6.69
N ARG A 4 2.09 11.86 -6.25
CA ARG A 4 1.76 10.45 -6.41
C ARG A 4 0.92 10.01 -5.21
N ILE A 5 -0.34 9.67 -5.47
CA ILE A 5 -1.21 9.08 -4.44
C ILE A 5 -0.89 7.59 -4.29
N ARG A 6 -0.82 7.13 -3.04
CA ARG A 6 -0.59 5.73 -2.68
C ARG A 6 -1.52 5.30 -1.57
N VAL A 7 -1.85 4.03 -1.55
CA VAL A 7 -2.62 3.37 -0.48
C VAL A 7 -1.85 2.18 0.04
N SER A 8 -2.04 1.85 1.33
CA SER A 8 -1.43 0.69 1.95
C SER A 8 -2.32 0.13 3.06
N ALA A 9 -2.31 -1.19 3.25
CA ALA A 9 -3.11 -1.84 4.28
C ALA A 9 -2.26 -2.23 5.49
N ILE A 10 -2.84 -2.09 6.68
CA ILE A 10 -2.33 -2.73 7.90
C ILE A 10 -3.13 -4.01 8.12
N LEU A 11 -2.60 -5.14 7.67
CA LEU A 11 -3.21 -6.45 7.84
C LEU A 11 -2.72 -7.09 9.14
N ARG A 12 -3.63 -7.28 10.11
CA ARG A 12 -3.31 -7.84 11.43
C ARG A 12 -3.87 -9.25 11.57
N TRP A 13 -3.05 -10.17 12.04
CA TRP A 13 -3.49 -11.53 12.38
C TRP A 13 -2.70 -12.10 13.55
N ARG A 14 -3.41 -12.57 14.59
CA ARG A 14 -2.81 -13.18 15.80
C ARG A 14 -1.66 -12.35 16.42
N GLY A 15 -1.89 -11.04 16.55
CA GLY A 15 -0.92 -10.10 17.14
C GLY A 15 0.28 -9.78 16.24
N ARG A 16 0.26 -10.19 14.97
CA ARG A 16 1.30 -9.90 13.96
C ARG A 16 0.74 -9.02 12.85
N MET A 17 1.63 -8.36 12.12
CA MET A 17 1.32 -7.59 10.91
C MET A 17 2.03 -8.18 9.70
N LEU A 18 1.36 -8.17 8.55
CA LEU A 18 1.97 -8.55 7.28
C LEU A 18 2.80 -7.39 6.72
N LEU A 19 3.99 -7.70 6.21
CA LEU A 19 4.85 -6.78 5.48
C LEU A 19 5.34 -7.45 4.20
N CYS A 20 5.49 -6.67 3.13
CA CYS A 20 6.08 -7.09 1.87
C CYS A 20 7.57 -6.74 1.86
N ARG A 21 8.43 -7.73 1.53
CA ARG A 21 9.86 -7.52 1.33
C ARG A 21 10.12 -7.11 -0.11
N HIS A 22 10.65 -5.91 -0.32
CA HIS A 22 11.05 -5.43 -1.64
C HIS A 22 12.57 -5.49 -1.80
N GLU A 23 13.01 -6.23 -2.81
CA GLU A 23 14.41 -6.38 -3.18
C GLU A 23 14.70 -5.59 -4.46
N LYS A 24 15.64 -4.65 -4.37
CA LYS A 24 16.19 -3.89 -5.50
C LYS A 24 17.71 -4.07 -5.52
N PRO A 25 18.41 -3.87 -6.65
CA PRO A 25 19.87 -3.96 -6.69
C PRO A 25 20.52 -3.10 -5.59
N GLY A 26 21.14 -3.76 -4.62
CA GLY A 26 21.81 -3.14 -3.47
C GLY A 26 20.91 -2.56 -2.37
N ARG A 27 19.59 -2.83 -2.38
CA ARG A 27 18.65 -2.36 -1.35
C ARG A 27 17.55 -3.38 -1.06
N GLU A 28 17.38 -3.71 0.21
CA GLU A 28 16.24 -4.44 0.75
C GLU A 28 15.49 -3.52 1.72
N TYR A 29 14.16 -3.53 1.63
CA TYR A 29 13.31 -2.79 2.57
C TYR A 29 11.95 -3.47 2.68
N TRP A 30 11.29 -3.23 3.81
CA TRP A 30 9.99 -3.79 4.13
C TRP A 30 8.94 -2.69 4.16
N LEU A 31 7.78 -2.96 3.56
CA LEU A 31 6.67 -2.03 3.47
C LEU A 31 5.36 -2.72 3.86
N LEU A 32 4.34 -1.91 4.14
CA LEU A 32 2.97 -2.38 4.11
C LEU A 32 2.59 -2.78 2.67
N PRO A 33 1.76 -3.80 2.47
CA PRO A 33 1.22 -4.14 1.15
C PRO A 33 0.37 -3.00 0.60
N GLY A 34 0.46 -2.77 -0.70
CA GLY A 34 -0.26 -1.72 -1.41
C GLY A 34 0.60 -0.90 -2.36
N GLY A 35 -0.05 -0.08 -3.18
CA GLY A 35 0.63 0.56 -4.29
C GLY A 35 0.10 1.92 -4.69
N GLY A 36 0.20 2.18 -5.99
CA GLY A 36 -0.19 3.44 -6.58
C GLY A 36 -1.69 3.44 -6.86
N VAL A 37 -2.32 4.60 -6.70
CA VAL A 37 -3.71 4.79 -7.15
C VAL A 37 -3.68 5.20 -8.62
N ASN A 38 -4.41 4.49 -9.47
CA ASN A 38 -4.53 4.81 -10.89
C ASN A 38 -5.49 5.99 -11.11
N SER A 39 -5.38 6.66 -12.25
CA SER A 39 -6.30 7.74 -12.61
C SER A 39 -7.73 7.20 -12.75
N GLY A 40 -8.68 7.83 -12.04
CA GLY A 40 -10.09 7.42 -12.03
C GLY A 40 -10.42 6.25 -11.10
N GLU A 41 -9.44 5.69 -10.38
CA GLU A 41 -9.62 4.62 -9.42
C GLU A 41 -9.88 5.18 -8.01
N SER A 42 -10.79 4.55 -7.26
CA SER A 42 -10.99 4.94 -5.85
C SER A 42 -9.84 4.42 -4.98
N LEU A 43 -9.64 5.02 -3.81
CA LEU A 43 -8.60 4.56 -2.87
C LEU A 43 -8.82 3.10 -2.43
N VAL A 44 -10.08 2.69 -2.30
CA VAL A 44 -10.46 1.33 -1.87
C VAL A 44 -10.23 0.34 -3.00
N ASP A 45 -10.68 0.65 -4.22
CA ASP A 45 -10.47 -0.23 -5.38
C ASP A 45 -8.97 -0.42 -5.65
N ALA A 46 -8.19 0.66 -5.57
CA ALA A 46 -6.73 0.60 -5.69
C ALA A 46 -6.10 -0.30 -4.62
N LEU A 47 -6.61 -0.22 -3.39
CA LEU A 47 -6.10 -1.05 -2.31
C LEU A 47 -6.41 -2.52 -2.57
N HIS A 48 -7.65 -2.87 -2.90
CA HIS A 48 -8.04 -4.25 -3.19
C HIS A 48 -7.27 -4.84 -4.36
N ARG A 49 -7.11 -4.09 -5.47
CA ARG A 49 -6.28 -4.52 -6.61
C ARG A 49 -4.85 -4.84 -6.19
N GLU A 50 -4.21 -3.95 -5.44
CA GLU A 50 -2.81 -4.13 -5.01
C GLU A 50 -2.67 -5.30 -4.02
N LEU A 51 -3.65 -5.53 -3.13
CA LEU A 51 -3.64 -6.70 -2.24
C LEU A 51 -3.80 -8.01 -3.02
N ALA A 52 -4.64 -8.04 -4.04
CA ALA A 52 -4.79 -9.20 -4.91
C ALA A 52 -3.49 -9.48 -5.69
N GLU A 53 -2.86 -8.44 -6.24
CA GLU A 53 -1.62 -8.55 -7.02
C GLU A 53 -0.39 -8.95 -6.18
N GLU A 54 -0.19 -8.33 -5.01
CA GLU A 54 1.03 -8.51 -4.23
C GLU A 54 1.00 -9.74 -3.31
N ILE A 55 -0.17 -10.07 -2.76
CA ILE A 55 -0.29 -11.07 -1.68
C ILE A 55 -1.46 -12.05 -1.87
N GLY A 56 -2.21 -11.96 -2.97
CA GLY A 56 -3.29 -12.89 -3.31
C GLY A 56 -4.49 -12.81 -2.35
N ILE A 57 -4.74 -11.65 -1.75
CA ILE A 57 -5.92 -11.40 -0.93
C ILE A 57 -7.00 -10.75 -1.79
N ASP A 58 -8.18 -11.35 -1.81
CA ASP A 58 -9.31 -10.92 -2.63
C ASP A 58 -9.98 -9.63 -2.10
N ASP A 59 -10.82 -9.04 -2.95
CA ASP A 59 -11.52 -7.77 -2.77
C ASP A 59 -12.70 -7.82 -1.79
N ASP A 60 -13.04 -9.01 -1.29
CA ASP A 60 -14.14 -9.23 -0.35
C ASP A 60 -13.76 -8.93 1.11
N ILE A 61 -12.50 -8.63 1.39
CA ILE A 61 -12.07 -8.29 2.75
C ILE A 61 -12.58 -6.88 3.12
N PRO A 62 -13.35 -6.75 4.21
CA PRO A 62 -13.78 -5.45 4.69
C PRO A 62 -12.57 -4.61 5.12
N VAL A 63 -12.53 -3.37 4.65
CA VAL A 63 -11.50 -2.39 5.03
C VAL A 63 -12.11 -1.35 5.96
N GLU A 64 -11.35 -1.00 7.00
CA GLU A 64 -11.68 0.06 7.94
C GLU A 64 -10.62 1.15 7.87
N GLY A 65 -11.03 2.42 8.04
CA GLY A 65 -10.10 3.54 8.04
C GLY A 65 -10.73 4.85 7.56
N PRO A 66 -9.90 5.87 7.22
CA PRO A 66 -8.43 5.82 7.16
C PRO A 66 -7.77 5.78 8.55
N VAL A 67 -6.67 5.01 8.68
CA VAL A 67 -5.86 4.98 9.92
C VAL A 67 -4.94 6.20 10.02
N ALA A 68 -4.35 6.62 8.89
CA ALA A 68 -3.50 7.80 8.80
C ALA A 68 -3.48 8.32 7.36
N ILE A 69 -3.26 9.62 7.20
CA ILE A 69 -2.93 10.27 5.93
C ILE A 69 -1.56 10.89 6.13
N VAL A 70 -0.61 10.52 5.27
CA VAL A 70 0.78 10.99 5.34
C VAL A 70 1.11 11.70 4.05
N ASP A 71 1.49 12.97 4.16
CA ASP A 71 2.09 13.72 3.06
C ASP A 71 3.60 13.80 3.27
N SER A 72 4.36 13.62 2.20
CA SER A 72 5.82 13.69 2.23
C SER A 72 6.33 14.39 0.98
N ILE A 73 7.11 15.43 1.19
CA ILE A 73 7.83 16.11 0.11
C ILE A 73 9.23 15.52 0.09
N SER A 74 9.58 14.83 -1.00
CA SER A 74 10.96 14.38 -1.18
C SER A 74 11.87 15.62 -1.21
N PRO A 75 13.00 15.62 -0.48
CA PRO A 75 13.95 16.72 -0.58
C PRO A 75 14.33 16.92 -2.04
N VAL A 76 14.46 18.18 -2.45
CA VAL A 76 14.90 18.53 -3.80
C VAL A 76 16.24 17.83 -4.03
N ARG A 77 16.31 17.04 -5.09
CA ARG A 77 17.47 16.22 -5.42
C ARG A 77 18.68 17.08 -5.75
#